data_AF-A0A3D4LLC7-F1
#
_entry.id   AF-A0A3D4LLC7-F1
#
_cell.length_a   1.000
_cell.length_b   1.000
_cell.length_c   1.000
_cell.angle_alpha   90.00
_cell.angle_beta   90.00
_cell.angle_gamma   90.00
#
_symmetry.space_group_name_H-M   'P 1'
#
loop_
_entity.id
_entity.type
_entity.pdbx_description
1 polymer ?
#
loop_
_entity_poly.entity_id
_entity_poly.type
_entity_poly.pdbx_seq_one_letter_code
_entity_poly.pdbx_strand_id
1 'polypeptide(L)' 'SEVHVHLHVQGEIHTVKTDASANIKAGDIIRVIPAPDKIHQFDPETESAI' A
#
# COMPACT_ATOMS: atom_id res chain seq x y z
N SER A 1 -13.02 -4.99 12.49
CA SER A 1 -13.28 -5.65 11.20
C SER A 1 -12.24 -5.18 10.22
N GLU A 2 -11.80 -6.03 9.29
CA GLU A 2 -10.71 -5.70 8.37
C GLU A 2 -11.23 -5.17 7.04
N VAL A 3 -10.55 -4.16 6.48
CA VAL A 3 -10.86 -3.59 5.16
C VAL A 3 -9.58 -3.54 4.33
N HIS A 4 -9.69 -3.92 3.07
CA HIS A 4 -8.63 -3.74 2.08
C HIS A 4 -8.97 -2.53 1.22
N VAL A 5 -8.02 -1.61 1.09
CA VAL A 5 -8.16 -0.39 0.30
C VAL A 5 -7.24 -0.49 -0.90
N HIS A 6 -7.80 -0.32 -2.09
CA HIS A 6 -7.04 -0.25 -3.34
C HIS A 6 -6.75 1.22 -3.68
N LEU A 7 -5.50 1.52 -3.99
CA LEU A 7 -4.98 2.87 -4.16
C LEU A 7 -4.22 3.00 -5.47
N HIS A 8 -4.42 4.10 -6.18
CA HIS A 8 -3.57 4.46 -7.32
C HIS A 8 -2.38 5.28 -6.84
N VAL A 9 -1.17 4.75 -7.01
CA VAL A 9 0.08 5.45 -6.71
C VAL A 9 0.95 5.39 -7.97
N GLN A 10 1.28 6.55 -8.53
CA GLN A 10 2.13 6.66 -9.73
C GLN A 10 1.66 5.81 -10.94
N GLY A 11 0.35 5.59 -11.06
CA GLY A 11 -0.25 4.81 -12.15
C GLY A 11 -0.49 3.33 -11.81
N GLU A 12 0.11 2.82 -10.75
CA GLU A 12 -0.02 1.43 -10.30
C GLU A 12 -1.07 1.28 -9.20
N ILE A 13 -1.67 0.08 -9.10
CA ILE A 13 -2.61 -0.26 -8.03
C ILE A 13 -1.87 -0.92 -6.88
N HIS A 14 -1.94 -0.31 -5.71
CA HIS A 14 -1.44 -0.88 -4.46
C HIS A 14 -2.62 -1.26 -3.55
N THR A 15 -2.41 -2.26 -2.70
CA THR A 15 -3.40 -2.67 -1.70
C THR A 15 -2.84 -2.44 -0.31
N VAL A 16 -3.62 -1.79 0.55
CA VAL A 16 -3.31 -1.64 1.97
C VAL A 16 -4.41 -2.24 2.82
N LYS A 17 -4.01 -2.86 3.92
CA LYS A 17 -4.92 -3.45 4.91
C LYS A 17 -5.05 -2.48 6.08
N THR A 18 -6.28 -2.15 6.45
CA THR A 18 -6.60 -1.24 7.56
C THR A 18 -7.79 -1.74 8.36
N ASP A 19 -8.04 -1.13 9.51
CA ASP A 19 -9.25 -1.37 10.29
C ASP A 19 -10.47 -0.66 9.69
N ALA A 20 -11.65 -1.27 9.81
CA ALA A 20 -12.92 -0.75 9.29
C ALA A 20 -13.35 0.60 9.91
N SER A 21 -12.74 1.04 11.01
CA SER A 21 -12.95 2.39 11.57
C SER A 21 -12.33 3.50 10.72
N ALA A 22 -11.41 3.18 9.80
CA ALA A 22 -10.92 4.10 8.80
C ALA A 22 -12.04 4.34 7.77
N ASN A 23 -12.89 5.33 8.04
CA ASN A 23 -14.01 5.73 7.19
C ASN A 23 -13.53 6.29 5.83
N ILE A 24 -13.07 5.43 4.94
CA ILE A 24 -12.49 5.77 3.63
C ILE A 24 -13.51 5.52 2.54
N LYS A 25 -13.63 6.44 1.58
CA LYS A 25 -14.52 6.34 0.42
C LYS A 25 -13.71 6.39 -0.88
N ALA A 26 -14.30 5.84 -1.95
CA ALA A 26 -13.70 5.94 -3.28
C ALA A 26 -13.59 7.41 -3.71
N GLY A 27 -12.42 7.80 -4.22
CA GLY A 27 -12.11 9.18 -4.60
C GLY A 27 -11.44 10.01 -3.50
N ASP A 28 -11.40 9.53 -2.25
CA ASP A 28 -10.64 10.20 -1.19
C ASP A 28 -9.14 10.18 -1.50
N ILE A 29 -8.46 11.30 -1.25
CA ILE A 29 -7.00 11.37 -1.26
C ILE A 29 -6.53 11.00 0.14
N ILE A 30 -5.83 9.88 0.28
CA ILE A 30 -5.33 9.39 1.55
C ILE A 30 -3.80 9.35 1.59
N ARG A 31 -3.23 9.41 2.79
CA ARG A 31 -1.79 9.21 3.03
C ARG A 31 -1.57 7.87 3.70
N VAL A 32 -0.69 7.06 3.11
CA VAL A 32 -0.22 5.81 3.70
C VAL A 32 1.20 6.01 4.21
N ILE A 33 1.50 5.49 5.39
CA ILE A 33 2.84 5.49 5.98
C ILE A 33 3.26 4.02 6.11
N PRO A 34 4.10 3.49 5.20
CA PRO A 34 4.61 2.13 5.34
C PRO A 34 5.51 2.02 6.56
N ALA A 35 5.47 0.86 7.22
CA ALA A 35 6.38 0.55 8.32
C ALA A 35 7.81 0.41 7.76
N PRO A 36 8.80 1.22 8.20
CA PRO A 36 10.13 1.24 7.58
C PRO A 36 10.85 -0.11 7.61
N ASP A 37 10.62 -0.91 8.64
CA ASP A 37 11.19 -2.25 8.83
C ASP A 37 10.53 -3.35 7.98
N LYS A 38 9.48 -3.01 7.23
CA LYS A 38 8.74 -3.92 6.35
C LYS A 38 8.89 -3.57 4.87
N ILE A 39 9.73 -2.60 4.54
CA ILE A 39 10.04 -2.23 3.17
C ILE A 39 11.10 -3.20 2.65
N HIS A 40 10.81 -3.85 1.52
CA HIS A 40 11.75 -4.74 0.84
C HIS A 40 12.13 -4.10 -0.50
N GLN A 41 13.41 -4.15 -0.82
CA GLN A 41 13.93 -3.71 -2.11
C GLN A 41 14.35 -4.93 -2.92
N PHE A 42 14.05 -4.92 -4.22
CA PHE A 42 14.39 -5.99 -5.14
C PHE A 42 15.23 -5.44 -6.28
N ASP A 43 16.20 -6.22 -6.73
CA ASP A 43 16.95 -5.96 -7.95
C ASP A 43 16.02 -6.14 -9.17
N PRO A 44 15.92 -5.14 -10.08
CA PRO A 44 14.97 -5.19 -11.18
C PRO A 44 15.34 -6.17 -12.31
N GLU A 45 16.58 -6.66 -12.36
CA GLU A 45 17.03 -7.62 -13.37
C GLU A 45 16.91 -9.07 -12.88
N THR A 46 17.21 -9.30 -11.60
CA THR A 46 17.30 -10.64 -11.01
C THR A 46 16.15 -10.99 -10.07
N GLU A 47 15.30 -10.02 -9.75
CA GLU A 47 14.18 -10.12 -8.79
C GLU A 47 14.61 -10.58 -7.39
N SER A 48 15.91 -10.49 -7.09
CA SER A 48 16.47 -10.88 -5.80
C SER A 48 16.31 -9.77 -4.78
N ALA A 49 16.02 -10.13 -3.52
CA ALA A 49 15.95 -9.18 -2.42
C ALA A 49 17.34 -8.60 -2.10
N ILE A 50 17.37 -7.29 -1.83
CA ILE A 50 18.56 -6.50 -1.45
C ILE A 50 18.52 -6.18 0.05
#